data_AF-A0A0B0SDM4-F1
#
_entry.id   AF-A0A0B0SDM4-F1
#
_cell.length_a   1.000
_cell.length_b   1.000
_cell.length_c   1.000
_cell.angle_alpha   90.00
_cell.angle_beta   90.00
_cell.angle_gamma   90.00
#
_symmetry.space_group_name_H-M   'P 1'
#
loop_
_entity.id
_entity.type
_entity.pdbx_description
1 polymer ?
#
loop_
_entity_poly.entity_id
_entity_poly.type
_entity_poly.pdbx_seq_one_letter_code
_entity_poly.pdbx_strand_id
1 'polypeptide(L)'
;MLDNDYRFKKYDILELPLEKSWGDPRPDSYRLVDPTQVGCVGHLEADKYWEARMQYIRPTVIPSVEQFEAQMVRRVPVGSAGVGLFGDDFSGPQRGRVQWGKTIGVVAVVQGSARVEVKYVGEDWPEEDRAKLASPGVWEEGLFEGESGASLRKPKVPLRFCPYKFYLNFTDIKGVSRKKVITDWEIIRLYFREEKRLGSREKAVESVKSKVEKEIFGLDRETYIVVGSIHHHYAKPQLYAVIGFIWPKKKPELPLFSGL
;
A
#
# COMPACT_ATOMS: atom_id res chain seq x y z
N MET A 1 7.34 -3.94 -22.38
CA MET A 1 8.06 -5.19 -22.08
C MET A 1 9.45 -4.80 -21.69
N LEU A 2 9.76 -4.92 -20.40
CA LEU A 2 11.13 -4.93 -19.87
C LEU A 2 11.94 -5.96 -20.66
N ASP A 3 13.24 -5.73 -20.83
CA ASP A 3 14.17 -6.79 -21.24
C ASP A 3 13.93 -8.02 -20.35
N ASN A 4 13.99 -9.20 -20.96
CA ASN A 4 13.54 -10.44 -20.32
C ASN A 4 14.32 -10.77 -19.02
N ASP A 5 15.47 -10.12 -18.82
CA ASP A 5 16.43 -10.46 -17.77
C ASP A 5 16.05 -9.90 -16.38
N TYR A 6 15.08 -8.97 -16.29
CA TYR A 6 14.65 -8.36 -15.01
C TYR A 6 13.17 -8.62 -14.68
N ARG A 7 12.70 -9.85 -14.94
CA ARG A 7 11.33 -10.27 -14.59
C ARG A 7 11.32 -11.26 -13.44
N PHE A 8 10.77 -10.82 -12.31
CA PHE A 8 10.57 -11.65 -11.13
C PHE A 8 9.12 -12.13 -11.06
N LYS A 9 8.92 -13.31 -10.46
CA LYS A 9 7.60 -13.85 -10.16
C LYS A 9 7.09 -13.23 -8.86
N LYS A 10 5.77 -13.14 -8.74
CA LYS A 10 5.13 -12.75 -7.47
C LYS A 10 5.61 -13.75 -6.40
N TYR A 11 6.12 -13.21 -5.28
CA TYR A 11 6.70 -13.95 -4.15
C TYR A 11 8.13 -14.48 -4.32
N ASP A 12 8.87 -14.02 -5.34
CA ASP A 12 10.34 -14.14 -5.33
C ASP A 12 10.94 -13.33 -4.16
N ILE A 13 12.00 -13.86 -3.56
CA ILE A 13 12.83 -13.16 -2.58
C ILE A 13 13.97 -12.52 -3.34
N LEU A 14 14.06 -11.20 -3.27
CA LEU A 14 15.06 -10.43 -3.99
C LEU A 14 16.08 -9.83 -3.02
N GLU A 15 17.34 -9.89 -3.42
CA GLU A 15 18.43 -9.10 -2.86
C GLU A 15 18.62 -7.85 -3.74
N LEU A 16 18.59 -6.67 -3.12
CA LEU A 16 18.60 -5.39 -3.81
C LEU A 16 19.72 -4.49 -3.26
N PRO A 17 20.58 -3.91 -4.12
CA PRO A 17 21.51 -2.87 -3.68
C PRO A 17 20.75 -1.55 -3.48
N LEU A 18 20.43 -1.23 -2.24
CA LEU A 18 19.63 -0.06 -1.88
C LEU A 18 20.46 1.02 -1.20
N GLU A 19 20.15 2.28 -1.48
CA GLU A 19 20.66 3.42 -0.73
C GLU A 19 19.55 4.40 -0.35
N LYS A 20 19.84 5.30 0.58
CA LYS A 20 18.85 6.26 1.07
C LYS A 20 18.53 7.30 0.00
N SER A 21 17.25 7.48 -0.31
CA SER A 21 16.81 8.52 -1.23
C SER A 21 17.09 9.91 -0.67
N TRP A 22 17.74 10.76 -1.45
CA TRP A 22 17.98 12.15 -1.08
C TRP A 22 16.67 12.96 -1.17
N GLY A 23 16.37 13.75 -0.14
CA GLY A 23 15.20 14.64 -0.13
C GLY A 23 13.90 14.05 0.45
N ASP A 24 13.80 12.73 0.64
CA ASP A 24 12.65 12.10 1.28
C ASP A 24 12.92 11.80 2.76
N PRO A 25 12.25 12.48 3.71
CA PRO A 25 12.52 12.33 5.14
C PRO A 25 11.98 11.02 5.72
N ARG A 26 11.22 10.22 4.96
CA ARG A 26 10.63 8.97 5.43
C ARG A 26 11.71 7.90 5.63
N PRO A 27 11.76 7.19 6.77
CA PRO A 27 12.83 6.23 7.04
C PRO A 27 12.85 5.05 6.06
N ASP A 28 11.71 4.68 5.49
CA ASP A 28 11.50 3.61 4.52
C ASP A 28 11.70 4.02 3.05
N SER A 29 12.16 5.26 2.78
CA SER A 29 12.48 5.71 1.41
C SER A 29 13.90 5.31 0.99
N TYR A 30 13.99 4.41 0.02
CA TYR A 30 15.25 3.93 -0.57
C TYR A 30 15.15 3.95 -2.08
N ARG A 31 16.30 4.08 -2.76
CA ARG A 31 16.43 3.92 -4.21
C ARG A 31 17.37 2.77 -4.54
N LEU A 32 17.11 2.14 -5.68
CA LEU A 32 17.97 1.10 -6.23
C LEU A 32 19.24 1.76 -6.78
N VAL A 33 20.41 1.24 -6.39
CA VAL A 33 21.71 1.76 -6.84
C VAL A 33 22.01 1.27 -8.26
N ASP A 34 21.81 -0.02 -8.50
CA ASP A 34 22.11 -0.68 -9.77
C ASP A 34 21.05 -1.77 -10.05
N PRO A 35 20.18 -1.59 -11.05
CA PRO A 35 19.22 -2.59 -11.48
C PRO A 35 19.82 -3.93 -11.91
N THR A 36 21.07 -3.93 -12.40
CA THR A 36 21.73 -5.14 -12.90
C THR A 36 22.20 -6.08 -11.80
N GLN A 37 22.27 -5.58 -10.57
CA GLN A 37 22.69 -6.32 -9.38
C GLN A 37 21.50 -6.87 -8.57
N VAL A 38 20.28 -6.78 -9.10
CA VAL A 38 19.11 -7.40 -8.45
C VAL A 38 19.22 -8.93 -8.55
N GLY A 39 19.41 -9.58 -7.41
CA GLY A 39 19.50 -11.03 -7.31
C GLY A 39 18.18 -11.67 -6.86
N CYS A 40 17.76 -12.77 -7.49
CA CYS A 40 16.69 -13.63 -6.96
C CYS A 40 17.31 -14.73 -6.10
N VAL A 41 17.12 -14.65 -4.78
CA VAL A 41 17.75 -15.55 -3.79
C VAL A 41 16.80 -16.65 -3.29
N GLY A 42 15.55 -16.63 -3.73
CA GLY A 42 14.59 -17.66 -3.38
C GLY A 42 13.17 -17.38 -3.87
N HIS A 43 12.25 -18.27 -3.55
CA HIS A 43 10.83 -18.12 -3.85
C HIS A 43 9.98 -18.60 -2.67
N LEU A 44 8.99 -17.80 -2.29
CA LEU A 44 8.04 -18.14 -1.24
C LEU A 44 6.81 -18.84 -1.84
N GLU A 45 6.84 -20.17 -1.79
CA GLU A 45 5.73 -21.01 -2.20
C GLU A 45 4.43 -20.68 -1.44
N ALA A 46 3.30 -20.94 -2.09
CA ALA A 46 1.99 -20.87 -1.44
C ALA A 46 1.49 -22.29 -1.15
N ASP A 47 1.48 -22.67 0.12
CA ASP A 47 0.53 -23.69 0.57
C ASP A 47 -0.87 -23.06 0.74
N LYS A 48 -1.85 -23.86 1.19
CA LYS A 48 -3.22 -23.38 1.43
C LYS A 48 -3.31 -22.26 2.50
N TYR A 49 -2.31 -22.16 3.37
CA TYR A 49 -2.28 -21.29 4.55
C TYR A 49 -1.25 -20.15 4.43
N TRP A 50 -0.55 -20.09 3.30
CA TRP A 50 0.59 -19.21 3.02
C TRP A 50 1.67 -19.23 4.11
N GLU A 51 1.92 -20.37 4.75
CA GLU A 51 2.71 -20.37 6.00
C GLU A 51 4.12 -19.81 5.82
N ALA A 52 4.83 -20.22 4.76
CA ALA A 52 6.16 -19.71 4.44
C ALA A 52 6.18 -18.19 4.25
N ARG A 53 5.12 -17.62 3.66
CA ARG A 53 4.97 -16.17 3.48
C ARG A 53 4.62 -15.49 4.80
N MET A 54 3.76 -16.12 5.59
CA MET A 54 3.29 -15.56 6.87
C MET A 54 4.39 -15.50 7.93
N GLN A 55 5.43 -16.34 7.84
CA GLN A 55 6.63 -16.24 8.70
C GLN A 55 7.32 -14.87 8.60
N TYR A 56 7.33 -14.25 7.42
CA TYR A 56 7.88 -12.90 7.22
C TYR A 56 6.87 -11.79 7.54
N ILE A 57 5.57 -12.06 7.35
CA ILE A 57 4.51 -11.06 7.52
C ILE A 57 4.13 -10.88 8.98
N ARG A 58 3.85 -11.96 9.72
CA ARG A 58 3.33 -11.90 11.11
C ARG A 58 4.17 -11.02 12.05
N PRO A 59 5.52 -11.05 12.01
CA PRO A 59 6.35 -10.17 12.85
C PRO A 59 6.18 -8.67 12.54
N THR A 60 5.67 -8.31 11.37
CA THR A 60 5.45 -6.92 10.94
C THR A 60 4.04 -6.43 11.22
N VAL A 61 3.13 -7.30 11.65
CA VAL A 61 1.72 -6.99 11.88
C VAL A 61 1.56 -6.05 13.06
N ILE A 62 0.78 -5.00 12.85
CA ILE A 62 0.41 -4.01 13.84
C ILE A 62 -1.05 -4.29 14.27
N PRO A 63 -1.35 -4.28 15.58
CA PRO A 63 -2.67 -4.63 16.10
C PRO A 63 -3.74 -3.54 15.88
N SER A 64 -3.37 -2.30 15.54
CA SER A 64 -4.37 -1.26 15.30
C SER A 64 -3.92 -0.21 14.30
N VAL A 65 -4.91 0.43 13.68
CA VAL A 65 -4.69 1.59 12.81
C VAL A 65 -4.12 2.78 13.58
N GLU A 66 -4.52 2.95 14.84
CA GLU A 66 -4.01 4.02 15.70
C GLU A 66 -2.52 3.87 15.96
N GLN A 67 -2.04 2.63 16.19
CA GLN A 67 -0.62 2.38 16.35
C GLN A 67 0.15 2.65 15.04
N PHE A 68 -0.44 2.33 13.88
CA PHE A 68 0.12 2.73 12.59
C PHE A 68 0.20 4.26 12.44
N GLU A 69 -0.86 4.98 12.77
CA GLU A 69 -0.91 6.44 12.71
C GLU A 69 0.14 7.10 13.62
N ALA A 70 0.30 6.57 14.85
CA ALA A 70 1.25 7.05 15.85
C ALA A 70 2.72 6.75 15.50
N GLN A 71 3.00 5.68 14.77
CA GLN A 71 4.35 5.44 14.25
C GLN A 71 4.65 6.27 13.00
N MET A 72 3.65 6.51 12.14
CA MET A 72 3.87 7.08 10.80
C MET A 72 4.34 8.53 10.88
N VAL A 73 3.67 9.34 11.69
CA VAL A 73 4.00 10.75 11.87
C VAL A 73 3.98 11.08 13.36
N ARG A 74 5.15 11.44 13.90
CA ARG A 74 5.28 11.97 15.25
C ARG A 74 5.52 13.46 15.19
N ARG A 75 4.91 14.21 16.10
CA ARG A 75 5.23 15.62 16.33
C ARG A 75 6.00 15.69 17.63
N VAL A 76 7.28 16.00 17.52
CA VAL A 76 8.14 16.20 18.68
C VAL A 76 8.04 17.68 19.05
N PRO A 77 7.77 18.04 20.32
CA PRO A 77 7.89 19.41 20.77
C PRO A 77 9.27 19.93 20.36
N VAL A 78 9.33 21.13 19.80
CA VAL A 78 10.63 21.78 19.66
C VAL A 78 11.08 22.04 21.09
N GLY A 79 12.10 21.32 21.55
CA GLY A 79 12.62 21.52 22.89
C GLY A 79 12.96 23.00 23.07
N SER A 80 12.55 23.56 24.20
CA SER A 80 13.01 24.85 24.72
C SER A 80 14.50 24.77 25.05
N ALA A 81 15.35 24.59 24.05
CA ALA A 81 16.79 24.67 24.19
C ALA A 81 17.21 26.04 23.66
N GLY A 82 17.03 27.05 24.53
CA GLY A 82 17.40 28.43 24.29
C GLY A 82 16.54 29.37 25.11
N VAL A 83 17.02 29.72 26.32
CA VAL A 83 16.67 31.02 26.90
C VAL A 83 17.07 32.05 25.85
N GLY A 84 16.09 32.72 25.25
CA GLY A 84 16.37 33.84 24.37
C GLY A 84 17.18 34.87 25.15
N LEU A 85 18.27 35.36 24.55
CA LEU A 85 19.05 36.50 25.07
C LEU A 85 18.19 37.78 25.22
N PHE A 86 16.97 37.78 24.68
CA PHE A 86 15.97 38.81 24.82
C PHE A 86 14.64 38.11 25.12
N GLY A 87 14.06 38.42 26.29
CA GLY A 87 12.90 37.75 26.88
C GLY A 87 11.57 38.07 26.18
N ASP A 88 11.48 37.79 24.88
CA ASP A 88 10.25 37.98 24.13
C ASP A 88 9.45 36.67 24.06
N ASP A 89 8.29 36.68 24.72
CA ASP A 89 7.29 35.60 24.70
C ASP A 89 6.63 35.50 23.32
N PHE A 90 7.16 34.61 22.46
CA PHE A 90 6.47 34.21 21.24
C PHE A 90 5.36 33.19 21.55
N SER A 91 4.18 33.67 21.96
CA SER A 91 2.97 32.87 22.10
C SER A 91 2.30 32.63 20.73
N GLY A 92 2.99 31.92 19.84
CA GLY A 92 2.39 31.31 18.64
C GLY A 92 2.20 29.81 18.84
N PRO A 93 1.26 29.13 18.15
CA PRO A 93 1.11 27.69 18.25
C PRO A 93 2.39 27.01 17.75
N GLN A 94 3.23 26.53 18.68
CA GLN A 94 4.44 25.80 18.34
C GLN A 94 4.08 24.48 17.66
N ARG A 95 4.04 24.47 16.33
CA ARG A 95 3.92 23.22 15.56
C ARG A 95 5.23 22.46 15.74
N GLY A 96 5.22 21.44 16.60
CA GLY A 96 6.34 20.54 16.83
C GLY A 96 6.93 20.02 15.52
N ARG A 97 8.25 19.79 15.49
CA ARG A 97 8.95 19.24 14.32
C ARG A 97 8.33 17.89 13.95
N VAL A 98 7.99 17.75 12.67
CA VAL A 98 7.50 16.48 12.12
C VAL A 98 8.67 15.50 12.04
N GLN A 99 8.50 14.35 12.66
CA GLN A 99 9.39 13.19 12.52
C GLN A 99 8.60 12.07 11.85
N TRP A 100 9.11 11.60 10.72
CA TRP A 100 8.54 10.45 10.01
C TRP A 100 9.00 9.14 10.66
N GLY A 101 8.08 8.21 10.83
CA GLY A 101 8.38 6.81 11.07
C GLY A 101 7.97 5.95 9.87
N LYS A 102 7.77 4.64 10.08
CA LYS A 102 7.39 3.72 9.00
C LYS A 102 6.09 4.16 8.35
N THR A 103 6.10 4.28 7.03
CA THR A 103 4.97 4.80 6.25
C THR A 103 4.16 3.73 5.52
N ILE A 104 4.61 2.48 5.60
CA ILE A 104 3.86 1.28 5.22
C ILE A 104 3.67 0.40 6.46
N GLY A 105 2.50 -0.20 6.58
CA GLY A 105 2.17 -1.10 7.68
C GLY A 105 1.22 -2.21 7.28
N VAL A 106 1.30 -3.33 7.98
CA VAL A 106 0.34 -4.44 7.87
C VAL A 106 -0.54 -4.41 9.12
N VAL A 107 -1.85 -4.24 8.95
CA VAL A 107 -2.79 -4.10 10.08
C VAL A 107 -3.71 -5.32 10.13
N ALA A 108 -3.81 -5.92 11.31
CA ALA A 108 -4.77 -6.98 11.58
C ALA A 108 -6.19 -6.44 11.67
N VAL A 109 -7.14 -7.16 11.07
CA VAL A 109 -8.54 -6.75 10.97
C VAL A 109 -9.48 -7.85 11.43
N VAL A 110 -10.67 -7.46 11.86
CA VAL A 110 -11.75 -8.39 12.21
C VAL A 110 -12.37 -8.94 10.93
N GLN A 111 -12.44 -10.26 10.81
CA GLN A 111 -13.08 -10.91 9.66
C GLN A 111 -14.58 -10.59 9.62
N GLY A 112 -15.15 -10.50 8.41
CA GLY A 112 -16.56 -10.13 8.20
C GLY A 112 -16.88 -8.65 8.46
N SER A 113 -15.94 -7.85 8.98
CA SER A 113 -16.16 -6.43 9.27
C SER A 113 -16.14 -5.53 8.03
N ALA A 114 -15.59 -6.01 6.90
CA ALA A 114 -15.42 -5.19 5.72
C ALA A 114 -16.75 -4.80 5.07
N ARG A 115 -16.88 -3.52 4.69
CA ARG A 115 -17.90 -3.01 3.77
C ARG A 115 -17.26 -2.10 2.73
N VAL A 116 -17.50 -2.38 1.45
CA VAL A 116 -16.96 -1.61 0.34
C VAL A 116 -17.98 -0.58 -0.11
N GLU A 117 -17.60 0.68 -0.02
CA GLU A 117 -18.32 1.81 -0.60
C GLU A 117 -17.69 2.20 -1.93
N VAL A 118 -18.53 2.64 -2.86
CA VAL A 118 -18.09 3.13 -4.17
C VAL A 118 -18.58 4.55 -4.39
N LYS A 119 -17.73 5.37 -4.99
CA LYS A 119 -18.08 6.72 -5.44
C LYS A 119 -17.84 6.81 -6.93
N TYR A 120 -18.88 7.12 -7.70
CA TYR A 120 -18.74 7.48 -9.11
C TYR A 120 -17.99 8.81 -9.25
N VAL A 121 -17.02 8.85 -10.16
CA VAL A 121 -16.11 10.00 -10.32
C VAL A 121 -16.09 10.60 -11.73
N GLY A 122 -16.75 9.99 -12.70
CA GLY A 122 -16.83 10.48 -14.09
C GLY A 122 -16.65 9.36 -15.10
N GLU A 123 -16.48 9.73 -16.37
CA GLU A 123 -16.25 8.79 -17.48
C GLU A 123 -14.83 8.84 -18.04
N ASP A 124 -14.09 9.92 -17.80
CA ASP A 124 -12.76 10.12 -18.34
C ASP A 124 -11.86 10.89 -17.37
N TRP A 125 -10.56 10.87 -17.67
CA TRP A 125 -9.54 11.59 -16.93
C TRP A 125 -9.81 13.10 -16.96
N PRO A 126 -9.65 13.82 -15.82
CA PRO A 126 -9.57 15.28 -15.83
C PRO A 126 -8.47 15.77 -16.78
N GLU A 127 -8.65 16.94 -17.38
CA GLU A 127 -7.74 17.48 -18.40
C GLU A 127 -6.28 17.56 -17.90
N GLU A 128 -6.08 17.96 -16.64
CA GLU A 128 -4.75 18.00 -16.02
C GLU A 128 -4.07 16.62 -15.95
N ASP A 129 -4.83 15.57 -15.63
CA ASP A 129 -4.31 14.21 -15.53
C ASP A 129 -4.12 13.58 -16.92
N ARG A 130 -5.00 13.92 -17.86
CA ARG A 130 -4.86 13.54 -19.27
C ARG A 130 -3.57 14.11 -19.86
N ALA A 131 -3.24 15.36 -19.54
CA ALA A 131 -1.97 15.98 -19.94
C ALA A 131 -0.76 15.26 -19.34
N LYS A 132 -0.82 14.80 -18.09
CA LYS A 132 0.24 13.98 -17.46
C LYS A 132 0.39 12.59 -18.12
N LEU A 133 -0.73 11.98 -18.52
CA LEU A 133 -0.73 10.69 -19.22
C LEU A 133 -0.19 10.82 -20.65
N ALA A 134 -0.53 11.91 -21.34
CA ALA A 134 -0.09 12.21 -22.70
C ALA A 134 1.35 12.71 -22.77
N SER A 135 1.84 13.35 -21.70
CA SER A 135 3.23 13.78 -21.61
C SER A 135 4.15 12.57 -21.76
N PRO A 136 5.12 12.58 -22.70
CA PRO A 136 6.14 11.56 -22.80
C PRO A 136 6.97 11.66 -21.52
N GLY A 137 6.55 10.88 -20.52
CA GLY A 137 7.26 10.81 -19.26
C GLY A 137 8.61 10.22 -19.56
N VAL A 138 9.65 11.00 -19.34
CA VAL A 138 10.92 10.46 -18.87
C VAL A 138 10.53 9.73 -17.60
N TRP A 139 10.46 8.40 -17.64
CA TRP A 139 10.75 7.69 -16.42
C TRP A 139 12.16 8.20 -16.08
N GLU A 140 12.33 8.95 -14.99
CA GLU A 140 13.54 8.70 -14.21
C GLU A 140 13.58 7.19 -14.12
N GLU A 141 14.55 6.62 -14.84
CA GLU A 141 14.84 5.21 -15.07
C GLU A 141 13.81 4.30 -14.43
N GLY A 142 12.99 3.61 -15.24
CA GLY A 142 12.09 2.60 -14.70
C GLY A 142 12.87 1.78 -13.67
N LEU A 143 12.23 1.39 -12.56
CA LEU A 143 12.85 0.73 -11.40
C LEU A 143 13.80 -0.46 -11.74
N PHE A 144 13.83 -0.90 -13.00
CA PHE A 144 14.65 -1.98 -13.57
C PHE A 144 15.33 -1.64 -14.92
N GLU A 145 15.42 -0.36 -15.33
CA GLU A 145 16.05 0.04 -16.61
C GLU A 145 17.44 0.62 -16.33
N GLY A 146 18.48 -0.22 -16.37
CA GLY A 146 19.87 0.23 -16.24
C GLY A 146 20.35 1.05 -17.46
N GLU A 147 21.41 1.84 -17.27
CA GLU A 147 21.96 2.85 -18.20
C GLU A 147 22.36 2.33 -19.60
N SER A 148 22.31 1.03 -19.87
CA SER A 148 22.84 0.42 -21.11
C SER A 148 21.79 0.05 -22.18
N GLY A 149 20.50 0.27 -21.92
CA GLY A 149 19.45 0.01 -22.91
C GLY A 149 19.18 1.21 -23.81
N ALA A 150 19.45 1.09 -25.12
CA ALA A 150 18.99 2.08 -26.10
C ALA A 150 17.53 2.46 -25.82
N SER A 151 17.28 3.74 -25.52
CA SER A 151 16.02 4.29 -25.04
C SER A 151 14.87 4.00 -26.01
N LEU A 152 14.29 2.80 -25.93
CA LEU A 152 13.12 2.39 -26.67
C LEU A 152 11.93 3.06 -26.01
N ARG A 153 11.69 4.31 -26.41
CA ARG A 153 10.49 5.10 -26.12
C ARG A 153 9.26 4.36 -26.64
N LYS A 154 8.80 3.33 -25.92
CA LYS A 154 7.54 2.67 -26.23
C LYS A 154 6.44 3.70 -25.99
N PRO A 155 5.54 3.94 -26.96
CA PRO A 155 4.43 4.85 -26.74
C PRO A 155 3.64 4.40 -25.52
N LYS A 156 3.37 5.33 -24.58
CA LYS A 156 2.51 5.06 -23.43
C LYS A 156 1.15 4.65 -23.97
N VAL A 157 0.74 3.41 -23.74
CA VAL A 157 -0.67 3.04 -23.86
C VAL A 157 -1.38 3.73 -22.69
N PRO A 158 -2.29 4.69 -22.93
CA PRO A 158 -2.92 5.43 -21.85
C PRO A 158 -3.71 4.47 -20.96
N LEU A 159 -3.57 4.66 -19.64
CA LEU A 159 -4.32 3.87 -18.67
C LEU A 159 -5.81 4.12 -18.87
N ARG A 160 -6.59 3.04 -18.94
CA ARG A 160 -8.05 3.13 -18.97
C ARG A 160 -8.55 3.80 -17.69
N PHE A 161 -9.38 4.83 -17.84
CA PHE A 161 -10.02 5.50 -16.71
C PHE A 161 -10.98 4.53 -15.98
N CYS A 162 -10.93 4.54 -14.64
CA CYS A 162 -11.89 3.81 -13.83
C CYS A 162 -12.97 4.78 -13.32
N PRO A 163 -14.26 4.56 -13.65
CA PRO A 163 -15.34 5.49 -13.27
C PRO A 163 -15.68 5.50 -11.78
N TYR A 164 -15.05 4.64 -10.97
CA TYR A 164 -15.32 4.50 -9.55
C TYR A 164 -14.07 4.63 -8.69
N LYS A 165 -14.21 5.30 -7.55
CA LYS A 165 -13.29 5.19 -6.41
C LYS A 165 -13.87 4.25 -5.37
N PHE A 166 -13.03 3.33 -4.89
CA PHE A 166 -13.41 2.33 -3.89
C PHE A 166 -12.91 2.76 -2.51
N TYR A 167 -13.75 2.55 -1.50
CA TYR A 167 -13.44 2.80 -0.10
C TYR A 167 -13.74 1.54 0.71
N LEU A 168 -12.85 1.22 1.64
CA LEU A 168 -13.02 0.14 2.60
C LEU A 168 -13.40 0.74 3.95
N ASN A 169 -14.55 0.33 4.48
CA ASN A 169 -14.83 0.38 5.91
C ASN A 169 -14.42 -0.95 6.52
N PHE A 170 -13.65 -0.93 7.59
CA PHE A 170 -13.18 -2.13 8.29
C PHE A 170 -13.00 -1.85 9.78
N THR A 171 -12.94 -2.90 10.59
CA THR A 171 -12.66 -2.84 12.02
C THR A 171 -11.32 -3.51 12.31
N ASP A 172 -10.42 -2.84 13.01
CA ASP A 172 -9.17 -3.46 13.48
C ASP A 172 -9.41 -4.39 14.68
N ILE A 173 -8.40 -5.17 15.08
CA ILE A 173 -8.55 -6.11 16.20
C ILE A 173 -8.72 -5.44 17.58
N LYS A 174 -8.59 -4.11 17.67
CA LYS A 174 -8.91 -3.31 18.86
C LYS A 174 -10.36 -2.80 18.85
N GLY A 175 -11.14 -3.14 17.83
CA GLY A 175 -12.55 -2.76 17.73
C GLY A 175 -12.77 -1.37 17.12
N VAL A 176 -11.73 -0.73 16.57
CA VAL A 176 -11.84 0.61 15.99
C VAL A 176 -12.17 0.50 14.51
N SER A 177 -13.30 1.10 14.11
CA SER A 177 -13.71 1.16 12.71
C SER A 177 -13.13 2.37 12.00
N ARG A 178 -12.60 2.17 10.78
CA ARG A 178 -12.09 3.24 9.92
C ARG A 178 -12.59 3.09 8.49
N LYS A 179 -12.67 4.24 7.80
CA LYS A 179 -12.91 4.33 6.35
C LYS A 179 -11.64 4.79 5.65
N LYS A 180 -11.19 4.05 4.64
CA LYS A 180 -10.00 4.39 3.85
C LYS A 180 -10.22 4.12 2.37
N VAL A 181 -9.63 4.95 1.52
CA VAL A 181 -9.63 4.71 0.07
C VAL A 181 -8.79 3.47 -0.24
N ILE A 182 -9.23 2.68 -1.21
CA ILE A 182 -8.48 1.54 -1.73
C ILE A 182 -7.76 2.00 -2.99
N THR A 183 -6.43 1.95 -2.97
CA THR A 183 -5.56 2.30 -4.12
C THR A 183 -4.82 1.09 -4.67
N ASP A 184 -5.13 -0.11 -4.15
CA ASP A 184 -4.64 -1.37 -4.71
C ASP A 184 -5.14 -1.55 -6.15
N TRP A 185 -4.19 -1.61 -7.09
CA TRP A 185 -4.46 -1.83 -8.50
C TRP A 185 -5.20 -3.16 -8.76
N GLU A 186 -5.00 -4.19 -7.94
CA GLU A 186 -5.67 -5.48 -8.13
C GLU A 186 -7.21 -5.34 -8.07
N ILE A 187 -7.72 -4.37 -7.30
CA ILE A 187 -9.17 -4.07 -7.21
C ILE A 187 -9.69 -3.40 -8.48
N ILE A 188 -8.97 -2.42 -9.03
CA ILE A 188 -9.35 -1.76 -10.28
C ILE A 188 -9.24 -2.75 -11.45
N ARG A 189 -8.20 -3.60 -11.45
CA ARG A 189 -8.04 -4.67 -12.45
C ARG A 189 -9.17 -5.70 -12.37
N LEU A 190 -9.59 -6.08 -11.17
CA LEU A 190 -10.74 -6.95 -10.94
C LEU A 190 -12.01 -6.30 -11.53
N TYR A 191 -12.27 -5.02 -11.23
CA TYR A 191 -13.41 -4.29 -11.77
C TYR A 191 -13.46 -4.39 -13.30
N PHE A 192 -12.36 -4.05 -14.01
CA PHE A 192 -12.35 -4.09 -15.47
C PHE A 192 -12.56 -5.49 -16.05
N ARG A 193 -12.00 -6.52 -15.39
CA ARG A 193 -12.22 -7.91 -15.78
C ARG A 193 -13.71 -8.28 -15.66
N GLU A 194 -14.33 -7.91 -14.55
CA GLU A 194 -15.72 -8.25 -14.26
C GLU A 194 -16.71 -7.44 -15.11
N GLU A 195 -16.42 -6.17 -15.39
CA GLU A 195 -17.19 -5.34 -16.32
C GLU A 195 -17.22 -5.97 -17.71
N LYS A 196 -16.06 -6.40 -18.22
CA LYS A 196 -15.98 -7.11 -19.50
C LYS A 196 -16.73 -8.44 -19.46
N ARG A 197 -16.61 -9.21 -18.38
CA ARG A 197 -17.21 -10.55 -18.23
C ARG A 197 -18.74 -10.49 -18.07
N LEU A 198 -19.24 -9.50 -17.35
CA LEU A 198 -20.66 -9.39 -16.93
C LEU A 198 -21.46 -8.43 -17.80
N GLY A 199 -20.80 -7.58 -18.59
CA GLY A 199 -21.45 -6.59 -19.47
C GLY A 199 -22.20 -5.48 -18.73
N SER A 200 -21.97 -5.31 -17.43
CA SER A 200 -22.61 -4.28 -16.60
C SER A 200 -21.64 -3.78 -15.54
N ARG A 201 -21.59 -2.46 -15.38
CA ARG A 201 -20.76 -1.78 -14.38
C ARG A 201 -21.25 -2.05 -12.97
N GLU A 202 -22.56 -2.07 -12.78
CA GLU A 202 -23.22 -2.36 -11.52
C GLU A 202 -22.90 -3.78 -11.06
N LYS A 203 -22.98 -4.76 -11.97
CA LYS A 203 -22.60 -6.15 -11.69
C LYS A 203 -21.10 -6.28 -11.39
N ALA A 204 -20.26 -5.52 -12.09
CA ALA A 204 -18.82 -5.50 -11.83
C ALA A 204 -18.48 -4.94 -10.44
N VAL A 205 -19.12 -3.82 -10.06
CA VAL A 205 -19.02 -3.25 -8.71
C VAL A 205 -19.46 -4.27 -7.67
N GLU A 206 -20.60 -4.94 -7.87
CA GLU A 206 -21.09 -5.95 -6.93
C GLU A 206 -20.13 -7.15 -6.83
N SER A 207 -19.53 -7.57 -7.95
CA SER A 207 -18.49 -8.61 -7.95
C SER A 207 -17.25 -8.19 -7.14
N VAL A 208 -16.80 -6.94 -7.27
CA VAL A 208 -15.71 -6.39 -6.45
C VAL A 208 -16.08 -6.37 -4.97
N LYS A 209 -17.28 -5.90 -4.62
CA LYS A 209 -17.77 -5.90 -3.23
C LYS A 209 -17.79 -7.32 -2.66
N SER A 210 -18.38 -8.27 -3.40
CA SER A 210 -18.42 -9.67 -2.99
C SER A 210 -17.02 -10.25 -2.80
N LYS A 211 -16.07 -9.95 -3.68
CA LYS A 211 -14.69 -10.41 -3.56
C LYS A 211 -14.05 -9.90 -2.27
N VAL A 212 -14.18 -8.61 -1.97
CA VAL A 212 -13.56 -8.02 -0.77
C VAL A 212 -14.27 -8.48 0.49
N GLU A 213 -15.60 -8.34 0.56
CA GLU A 213 -16.37 -8.55 1.79
C GLU A 213 -16.54 -10.02 2.15
N LYS A 214 -16.74 -10.90 1.17
CA LYS A 214 -17.07 -12.32 1.41
C LYS A 214 -15.86 -13.24 1.27
N GLU A 215 -14.95 -12.95 0.34
CA GLU A 215 -13.78 -13.82 0.12
C GLU A 215 -12.53 -13.32 0.85
N ILE A 216 -12.13 -12.06 0.65
CA ILE A 216 -10.92 -11.51 1.29
C ILE A 216 -11.13 -11.38 2.80
N PHE A 217 -12.30 -10.91 3.24
CA PHE A 217 -12.67 -10.80 4.66
C PHE A 217 -13.51 -11.98 5.16
N GLY A 218 -13.51 -13.11 4.45
CA GLY A 218 -14.25 -14.30 4.85
C GLY A 218 -13.91 -14.76 6.28
N LEU A 219 -14.89 -15.36 6.96
CA LEU A 219 -14.70 -15.86 8.33
C LEU A 219 -13.63 -16.95 8.43
N ASP A 220 -13.37 -17.65 7.32
CA ASP A 220 -12.34 -18.67 7.14
C ASP A 220 -10.95 -18.09 6.82
N ARG A 221 -10.75 -16.76 6.87
CA ARG A 221 -9.50 -16.07 6.50
C ARG A 221 -8.78 -15.43 7.66
N GLU A 222 -7.45 -15.49 7.64
CA GLU A 222 -6.60 -14.70 8.55
C GLU A 222 -6.17 -13.43 7.80
N THR A 223 -7.10 -12.47 7.69
CA THR A 223 -6.93 -11.30 6.82
C THR A 223 -6.18 -10.16 7.50
N TYR A 224 -5.28 -9.54 6.75
CA TYR A 224 -4.59 -8.30 7.07
C TYR A 224 -4.72 -7.33 5.90
N ILE A 225 -4.74 -6.04 6.20
CA ILE A 225 -4.66 -4.98 5.20
C ILE A 225 -3.26 -4.38 5.19
N VAL A 226 -2.76 -4.07 4.01
CA VAL A 226 -1.54 -3.28 3.84
C VAL A 226 -1.95 -1.83 3.66
N VAL A 227 -1.44 -0.95 4.51
CA VAL A 227 -1.70 0.49 4.49
C VAL A 227 -0.44 1.27 4.17
N GLY A 228 -0.59 2.40 3.47
CA GLY A 228 0.52 3.26 3.07
C GLY A 228 0.17 4.74 3.12
N SER A 229 1.09 5.57 3.62
CA SER A 229 0.92 7.03 3.66
C SER A 229 0.65 7.61 2.27
N ILE A 230 -0.23 8.62 2.18
CA ILE A 230 -0.41 9.39 0.95
C ILE A 230 0.37 10.69 1.08
N HIS A 231 1.42 10.83 0.26
CA HIS A 231 2.17 12.06 0.00
C HIS A 231 2.85 12.69 1.23
N HIS A 232 4.19 12.66 1.25
CA HIS A 232 5.00 13.08 2.40
C HIS A 232 4.90 14.59 2.72
N HIS A 233 4.44 15.44 1.81
CA HIS A 233 4.33 16.89 2.09
C HIS A 233 3.25 17.24 3.13
N TYR A 234 2.23 16.40 3.33
CA TYR A 234 1.12 16.74 4.22
C TYR A 234 1.34 16.29 5.67
N ALA A 235 2.20 15.29 5.92
CA ALA A 235 2.52 14.78 7.26
C ALA A 235 1.28 14.68 8.19
N LYS A 236 0.20 14.09 7.68
CA LYS A 236 -1.05 13.89 8.44
C LYS A 236 -1.19 12.40 8.80
N PRO A 237 -1.26 12.04 10.08
CA PRO A 237 -1.41 10.65 10.52
C PRO A 237 -2.58 9.92 9.85
N GLN A 238 -3.71 10.62 9.61
CA GLN A 238 -4.90 10.01 9.01
C GLN A 238 -4.84 9.88 7.48
N LEU A 239 -3.80 10.42 6.84
CA LEU A 239 -3.70 10.49 5.38
C LEU A 239 -2.91 9.27 4.86
N TYR A 240 -3.62 8.15 4.75
CA TYR A 240 -3.13 6.89 4.18
C TYR A 240 -4.25 6.17 3.43
N ALA A 241 -3.86 5.22 2.58
CA ALA A 241 -4.75 4.37 1.80
C ALA A 241 -4.54 2.89 2.14
N VAL A 242 -5.52 2.06 1.79
CA VAL A 242 -5.34 0.61 1.67
C VAL A 242 -4.69 0.33 0.32
N ILE A 243 -3.47 -0.20 0.36
CA ILE A 243 -2.63 -0.45 -0.81
C ILE A 243 -2.51 -1.94 -1.16
N GLY A 244 -3.05 -2.83 -0.32
CA GLY A 244 -3.02 -4.28 -0.56
C GLY A 244 -3.76 -5.09 0.49
N PHE A 245 -3.94 -6.38 0.21
CA PHE A 245 -4.56 -7.36 1.11
C PHE A 245 -3.71 -8.62 1.24
N ILE A 246 -3.64 -9.17 2.45
CA ILE A 246 -3.02 -10.46 2.76
C ILE A 246 -4.10 -11.32 3.41
N TRP A 247 -4.52 -12.41 2.77
CA TRP A 247 -5.72 -13.15 3.17
C TRP A 247 -5.58 -14.69 3.05
N PRO A 248 -4.60 -15.30 3.73
CA PRO A 248 -4.50 -16.76 3.82
C PRO A 248 -5.75 -17.38 4.45
N LYS A 249 -5.97 -18.68 4.21
CA LYS A 249 -6.97 -19.42 5.00
C LYS A 249 -6.50 -19.54 6.45
N LYS A 250 -7.44 -19.49 7.40
CA LYS A 250 -7.16 -19.82 8.80
C LYS A 250 -6.70 -21.28 8.88
N LYS A 251 -5.62 -21.52 9.61
CA LYS A 251 -5.26 -22.87 10.02
C LYS A 251 -6.30 -23.38 11.02
N PRO A 252 -6.73 -24.65 10.93
CA PRO A 252 -7.45 -25.27 12.02
C PRO A 252 -6.55 -25.23 13.26
N GLU A 253 -7.04 -24.69 14.38
CA GLU A 253 -6.37 -24.87 15.66
C GLU A 253 -6.40 -26.37 15.97
N LEU A 254 -5.23 -27.00 16.07
CA LEU A 254 -5.16 -28.35 16.63
C LEU A 254 -5.63 -28.26 18.09
N PRO A 255 -6.50 -29.16 18.57
CA PRO A 255 -6.91 -29.15 19.96
C PRO A 255 -5.65 -29.19 20.84
N LEU A 256 -5.55 -28.25 21.78
CA LEU A 256 -4.39 -28.13 22.68
C LEU A 256 -4.12 -29.39 23.52
N PHE A 257 -5.02 -30.38 23.50
CA PHE A 257 -4.98 -31.60 24.31
C PHE A 257 -5.47 -32.85 23.55
N SER A 258 -5.03 -33.11 22.31
CA SER A 258 -5.34 -34.38 21.63
C SER A 258 -4.36 -35.52 21.96
N GLY A 259 -3.75 -35.51 23.16
CA GLY A 259 -2.74 -36.50 23.54
C GLY A 259 -2.49 -36.64 25.05
N LEU A 260 -3.54 -36.55 25.88
CA LEU A 260 -3.53 -37.02 27.27
C LEU A 260 -4.53 -38.15 27.45
#